data_AF-A0A9P6F675-F1
#
_entry.id   AF-A0A9P6F675-F1
#
_cell.length_a   1.000
_cell.length_b   1.000
_cell.length_c   1.000
_cell.angle_alpha   90.00
_cell.angle_beta   90.00
_cell.angle_gamma   90.00
#
_symmetry.space_group_name_H-M   'P 1'
#
loop_
_entity.id
_entity.type
_entity.pdbx_description
1 polymer ?
#
loop_
_entity_poly.entity_id
_entity_poly.type
_entity_poly.pdbx_seq_one_letter_code
_entity_poly.pdbx_strand_id
1 'polypeptide(L)'
;ENDYLLADAAYTLSETVPPRYRNGLNNADDPAQATFNIIHGSARVVIKNAFGVLKFKFQSLQNLPAVNHLRDMDKVASWIMT
;
A
#
# COMPACT_ATOMS: atom_id res chain seq x y z
N GLU A 1 10.42 -22.42 5.54
CA GLU A 1 9.56 -21.50 6.30
C GLU A 1 10.41 -20.37 6.83
N ASN A 2 10.38 -19.20 6.19
CA ASN A 2 10.88 -17.91 6.69
C ASN A 2 10.45 -16.83 5.69
N ASP A 3 9.14 -16.76 5.43
CA ASP A 3 8.59 -15.75 4.53
C ASP A 3 8.25 -14.51 5.36
N TYR A 4 8.94 -13.40 5.08
CA TYR A 4 8.70 -12.12 5.73
C TYR A 4 7.79 -11.25 4.84
N LEU A 5 6.81 -10.60 5.44
CA LEU A 5 5.93 -9.65 4.77
C LEU A 5 6.49 -8.23 4.92
N LEU A 6 6.88 -7.63 3.80
CA LEU A 6 7.40 -6.26 3.79
C LEU A 6 6.28 -5.25 4.08
N ALA A 7 6.41 -4.54 5.19
CA ALA A 7 5.38 -3.64 5.68
C ALA A 7 5.56 -2.19 5.20
N ASP A 8 4.45 -1.48 4.97
CA ASP A 8 4.52 -0.02 4.86
C ASP A 8 5.07 0.57 6.17
N ALA A 9 5.70 1.74 6.08
CA ALA A 9 6.22 2.45 7.23
C ALA A 9 5.14 2.79 8.27
N ALA A 10 3.85 2.76 7.92
CA ALA A 10 2.75 2.95 8.88
C ALA A 10 2.51 1.75 9.82
N TYR A 11 3.04 0.56 9.49
CA TYR A 11 2.90 -0.64 10.31
C TYR A 11 3.97 -0.71 11.39
N THR A 12 3.61 -1.31 12.52
CA THR A 12 4.55 -1.61 13.61
C THR A 12 5.41 -2.81 13.23
N LEU A 13 6.68 -2.79 13.64
CA LEU A 13 7.59 -3.92 13.51
C LEU A 13 7.03 -5.16 14.23
N SER A 14 7.01 -6.30 13.53
CA SER A 14 6.68 -7.62 14.06
C SER A 14 7.69 -8.65 13.53
N GLU A 15 7.77 -9.83 14.17
CA GLU A 15 8.73 -10.90 13.83
C GLU A 15 8.66 -11.31 12.36
N THR A 16 7.48 -11.24 11.75
CA THR A 16 7.24 -11.61 10.35
C THR A 16 6.98 -10.41 9.45
N VAL A 17 6.96 -9.18 10.00
CA VAL A 17 6.53 -7.97 9.29
C VAL A 17 7.52 -6.82 9.53
N PRO A 18 8.67 -6.80 8.83
CA PRO A 18 9.63 -5.71 8.94
C PRO A 18 9.18 -4.46 8.14
N PRO A 19 8.91 -3.31 8.80
CA PRO A 19 8.77 -2.02 8.12
C PRO A 19 10.15 -1.43 7.78
N ARG A 20 10.16 -0.37 6.97
CA ARG A 20 11.39 0.39 6.68
C ARG A 20 12.02 0.97 7.95
N TYR A 21 13.36 0.99 7.97
CA TYR A 21 14.13 1.70 8.98
C TYR A 21 13.86 3.20 8.89
N ARG A 22 13.60 3.83 10.04
CA ARG A 22 13.34 5.28 10.19
C ARG A 22 14.55 5.98 10.81
N ASN A 23 14.84 7.19 10.34
CA ASN A 23 15.89 8.05 10.90
C ASN A 23 15.59 8.35 12.38
N GLY A 24 16.61 8.25 13.25
CA GLY A 24 16.51 8.54 14.69
C GLY A 24 16.02 7.38 15.58
N LEU A 25 15.52 6.29 14.98
CA LEU A 25 15.19 5.04 15.70
C LEU A 25 16.15 3.89 15.36
N ASN A 26 16.94 4.04 14.29
CA ASN A 26 17.85 3.02 13.79
C ASN A 26 19.19 3.65 13.37
N ASN A 27 20.24 2.82 13.26
CA ASN A 27 21.58 3.26 12.83
C ASN A 27 21.53 3.76 11.38
N ALA A 28 21.42 5.08 11.21
CA ALA A 28 21.40 5.74 9.91
C ALA A 28 22.68 5.48 9.09
N ASP A 29 23.78 5.11 9.76
CA ASP A 29 25.08 4.83 9.16
C ASP A 29 25.28 3.35 8.79
N ASP A 30 24.30 2.47 9.05
CA ASP A 30 24.38 1.06 8.67
C ASP A 30 24.09 0.89 7.17
N PRO A 31 25.09 0.48 6.36
CA PRO A 31 24.91 0.33 4.91
C PRO A 31 23.85 -0.72 4.56
N ALA A 32 23.66 -1.75 5.40
CA ALA A 32 22.67 -2.79 5.16
C ALA A 32 21.24 -2.24 5.28
N GLN A 33 21.00 -1.34 6.23
CA GLN A 33 19.70 -0.68 6.41
C GLN A 33 19.38 0.26 5.24
N ALA A 34 20.39 0.99 4.76
CA ALA A 34 20.26 1.82 3.58
C ALA A 34 19.89 0.99 2.34
N THR A 35 20.61 -0.11 2.09
CA THR A 35 20.31 -1.03 0.99
C THR A 35 18.91 -1.64 1.11
N PHE A 36 18.52 -2.08 2.30
CA PHE A 36 17.17 -2.60 2.56
C PHE A 36 16.09 -1.55 2.21
N ASN A 37 16.24 -0.33 2.71
CA ASN A 37 15.29 0.75 2.46
C ASN A 37 15.17 1.12 0.98
N ILE A 38 16.28 1.06 0.22
CA ILE A 38 16.29 1.27 -1.23
C ILE A 38 15.48 0.19 -1.94
N ILE A 39 15.78 -1.08 -1.69
CA ILE A 39 15.10 -2.23 -2.34
C ILE A 39 13.61 -2.21 -1.97
N HIS A 40 13.29 -2.08 -0.69
CA HIS A 40 11.92 -1.97 -0.19
C HIS A 40 11.17 -0.77 -0.78
N GLY A 41 11.85 0.37 -0.91
CA GLY A 41 11.30 1.56 -1.54
C GLY A 41 10.94 1.33 -3.00
N SER A 42 11.82 0.70 -3.76
CA SER A 42 11.60 0.36 -5.18
C SER A 42 10.37 -0.54 -5.36
N ALA A 43 10.27 -1.64 -4.60
CA ALA A 43 9.13 -2.54 -4.64
C ALA A 43 7.81 -1.81 -4.30
N ARG A 44 7.83 -0.94 -3.28
CA ARG A 44 6.65 -0.14 -2.88
C ARG A 44 6.20 0.81 -3.99
N VAL A 45 7.11 1.39 -4.76
CA VAL A 45 6.75 2.27 -5.90
C VAL A 45 5.98 1.49 -6.96
N VAL A 46 6.45 0.29 -7.31
CA VAL A 46 5.77 -0.58 -8.29
C VAL A 46 4.36 -0.94 -7.80
N ILE A 47 4.24 -1.37 -6.54
CA ILE A 47 2.93 -1.71 -5.92
C ILE A 47 2.00 -0.49 -5.90
N LYS A 48 2.50 0.68 -5.49
CA LYS A 48 1.71 1.92 -5.48
C LYS A 48 1.24 2.33 -6.87
N ASN A 49 2.09 2.21 -7.87
CA ASN A 49 1.73 2.52 -9.25
C ASN A 49 0.65 1.56 -9.76
N ALA A 50 0.78 0.26 -9.47
CA ALA A 50 -0.25 -0.73 -9.82
C ALA A 50 -1.60 -0.40 -9.17
N PHE A 51 -1.62 -0.11 -7.87
CA PHE A 51 -2.84 0.33 -7.19
C PHE A 51 -3.35 1.68 -7.72
N GLY A 52 -2.46 2.60 -8.13
CA GLY A 52 -2.83 3.85 -8.77
C GLY A 52 -3.59 3.63 -10.07
N VAL A 53 -3.09 2.73 -10.93
CA VAL A 53 -3.76 2.34 -12.18
C VAL A 53 -5.11 1.68 -11.89
N LEU A 54 -5.17 0.77 -10.92
CA LEU A 54 -6.42 0.13 -10.52
C LEU A 54 -7.44 1.14 -10.00
N LYS A 55 -7.03 2.08 -9.15
CA LYS A 55 -7.90 3.15 -8.65
C LYS A 55 -8.33 4.10 -9.75
N PHE A 56 -7.46 4.38 -10.72
CA PHE A 56 -7.82 5.21 -11.87
C PHE A 56 -8.88 4.53 -12.75
N LYS A 57 -8.74 3.22 -12.97
CA LYS A 57 -9.66 2.43 -13.79
C LYS A 57 -11.00 2.17 -13.08
N PHE A 58 -10.95 1.81 -11.81
CA PHE A 58 -12.13 1.46 -11.01
C PHE A 58 -12.46 2.59 -10.03
N GLN A 59 -13.38 3.47 -10.42
CA GLN A 59 -13.81 4.60 -9.57
C GLN A 59 -14.32 4.16 -8.19
N SER A 60 -14.89 2.95 -8.09
CA SER A 60 -15.32 2.32 -6.84
C SER A 60 -14.19 2.19 -5.80
N LEU A 61 -12.93 2.15 -6.22
CA LEU A 61 -11.76 2.07 -5.34
C LEU A 61 -11.24 3.44 -4.87
N GLN A 62 -11.73 4.54 -5.43
CA GLN A 62 -11.33 5.89 -5.03
C GLN A 62 -12.20 6.42 -3.89
N ASN A 63 -13.52 6.27 -4.04
CA ASN A 63 -14.50 6.68 -3.05
C ASN A 63 -15.62 5.65 -3.04
N LEU A 64 -15.85 5.00 -1.90
CA LEU A 64 -17.11 4.34 -1.61
C LEU A 64 -18.03 5.39 -0.94
N PRO A 65 -18.93 6.06 -1.67
CA PRO A 65 -19.99 6.81 -1.04
C PRO A 65 -20.81 5.82 -0.24
N ALA A 66 -21.22 6.23 0.95
CA ALA A 66 -22.20 5.47 1.72
C ALA A 66 -23.45 5.29 0.84
N VAL A 67 -23.72 4.04 0.44
CA VAL A 67 -24.91 3.67 -0.31
C VAL A 67 -26.06 3.72 0.68
N ASN A 68 -26.68 4.90 0.78
CA ASN A 68 -27.75 5.12 1.75
C ASN A 68 -29.13 4.85 1.15
N HIS A 69 -29.23 4.77 -0.19
CA HIS A 69 -30.48 4.48 -0.89
C HIS A 69 -30.30 3.57 -2.10
N LEU A 70 -31.36 2.80 -2.42
CA LEU A 70 -31.46 1.95 -3.62
C LEU A 70 -31.18 2.71 -4.93
N ARG A 71 -31.42 4.02 -4.98
CA ARG A 71 -31.13 4.87 -6.15
C ARG A 71 -29.62 5.08 -6.40
N ASP A 72 -28.78 4.86 -5.39
CA ASP A 72 -27.33 4.94 -5.54
C ASP A 72 -26.76 3.64 -6.14
N MET A 73 -27.54 2.55 -6.21
CA MET A 73 -27.11 1.27 -6.78
C MET A 73 -26.81 1.35 -8.28
N ASP A 74 -27.55 2.18 -9.03
CA ASP A 74 -27.28 2.40 -10.46
C ASP A 74 -25.92 3.10 -10.68
N LYS A 75 -25.54 4.00 -9.76
CA LYS A 75 -24.19 4.61 -9.73
C LYS A 75 -23.11 3.60 -9.35
N VAL A 76 -23.38 2.69 -8.41
CA VAL A 76 -22.43 1.64 -8.05
C VAL A 76 -22.23 0.65 -9.21
N ALA A 77 -23.31 0.27 -9.90
CA ALA A 77 -23.26 -0.63 -11.05
C ALA A 77 -22.41 -0.05 -12.19
N SER A 78 -22.50 1.26 -12.44
CA SER A 78 -21.69 1.93 -13.47
C SER A 78 -20.19 1.95 -13.16
N TRP A 79 -19.78 1.73 -11.90
CA TRP A 79 -18.36 1.65 -11.51
C TRP A 79 -17.73 0.27 -11.68
N ILE A 80 -18.54 -0.77 -11.84
CA ILE A 80 -18.10 -2.16 -12.03
C ILE A 80 -18.06 -2.51 -13.52
N MET A 81 -18.89 -1.85 -14.34
CA MET A 81 -19.12 -2.18 -15.75
C MET A 81 -18.20 -1.42 -16.75
N THR A 82 -17.28 -0.59 -16.27
CA THR A 82 -16.22 0.10 -17.07
C THR A 82 -14.89 -0.64 -17.06
#